data_AF-A0A2V6ML72-F1
#
_entry.id   AF-A0A2V6ML72-F1
#
_cell.length_a   1.000
_cell.length_b   1.000
_cell.length_c   1.000
_cell.angle_alpha   90.00
_cell.angle_beta   90.00
_cell.angle_gamma   90.00
#
_symmetry.space_group_name_H-M   'P 1'
#
loop_
_entity.id
_entity.type
_entity.pdbx_description
1 polymer ?
#
loop_
_entity_poly.entity_id
_entity_poly.type
_entity_poly.pdbx_seq_one_letter_code
_entity_poly.pdbx_strand_id
1 'polypeptide(L)'
;MLTTSLFFAFARFYPDLVIYFAYILPLKVKWIAWFSAAVLLLQIVVGSMQFRVAAICALANYLIFFGPAIIHDAHHRREVTTRRRRFEMQTREAEAEALHRCAICGATEVTDPNLEFRVARNGEEYCLPHLPKPQAAGTASSKSSG
;
A
#
# COMPACT_ATOMS: atom_id res chain seq x y z
N MET A 1 -1.96 19.08 34.70
CA MET A 1 -1.55 17.96 33.82
C MET A 1 -2.73 17.07 33.38
N LEU A 2 -3.82 16.98 34.15
CA LEU A 2 -5.02 16.19 33.77
C LEU A 2 -5.69 16.67 32.47
N THR A 3 -5.80 17.99 32.29
CA THR A 3 -6.35 18.57 31.05
C THR A 3 -5.53 18.21 29.82
N THR A 4 -4.20 18.16 29.98
CA THR A 4 -3.26 17.78 28.92
C THR A 4 -3.41 16.31 28.53
N SER A 5 -3.52 15.41 29.51
CA SER A 5 -3.78 13.99 29.24
C SER A 5 -5.14 13.77 28.57
N LEU A 6 -6.18 14.50 28.99
CA LEU A 6 -7.50 14.41 28.37
C LEU A 6 -7.48 14.93 26.93
N PHE A 7 -6.78 16.05 26.69
CA PHE A 7 -6.60 16.61 25.36
C PHE A 7 -5.87 15.64 24.42
N PHE A 8 -4.80 14.97 24.87
CA PHE A 8 -4.12 13.96 24.07
C PHE A 8 -4.99 12.72 23.79
N ALA A 9 -5.85 12.33 24.73
CA ALA A 9 -6.83 11.27 24.50
C ALA A 9 -7.85 11.69 23.45
N PHE A 10 -8.40 12.90 23.54
CA PHE A 10 -9.30 13.45 22.54
C PHE A 10 -8.66 13.51 21.15
N ALA A 11 -7.42 14.02 21.06
CA ALA A 11 -6.68 14.11 19.81
C ALA A 11 -6.39 12.75 19.17
N ARG A 12 -6.32 11.69 19.97
CA ARG A 12 -6.15 10.32 19.48
C ARG A 12 -7.41 9.78 18.82
N PHE A 13 -8.59 10.06 19.37
CA PHE A 13 -9.86 9.61 18.80
C PHE A 13 -10.31 10.46 17.60
N TYR A 14 -10.06 11.76 17.64
CA TYR A 14 -10.52 12.70 16.61
C TYR A 14 -9.36 13.50 15.97
N PRO A 15 -8.35 12.83 15.36
CA PRO A 15 -7.15 13.50 14.85
C PRO A 15 -7.43 14.41 13.64
N ASP A 16 -8.43 14.07 12.84
CA ASP A 16 -8.80 14.79 11.61
C ASP A 16 -9.95 15.79 11.81
N LEU A 17 -10.43 15.95 13.04
CA LEU A 17 -11.37 17.03 13.39
C LEU A 17 -10.69 18.38 13.10
N VAL A 18 -11.42 19.27 12.43
CA VAL A 18 -10.96 20.62 12.08
C VAL A 18 -11.56 21.62 13.05
N ILE A 19 -10.69 22.37 13.73
CA ILE A 19 -11.07 23.50 14.57
C ILE A 19 -10.65 24.77 13.83
N TYR A 20 -11.59 25.67 13.62
CA TYR A 20 -11.30 26.97 13.00
C TYR A 20 -10.74 27.92 14.05
N PHE A 21 -9.45 28.22 13.94
CA PHE A 21 -8.85 29.26 14.76
C PHE A 21 -9.26 30.63 14.23
N ALA A 22 -9.86 31.45 15.12
CA ALA A 22 -10.37 32.79 14.82
C ALA A 22 -11.32 32.83 13.59
N TYR A 23 -12.04 31.73 13.31
CA TYR A 23 -12.89 31.56 12.12
C TYR A 23 -12.16 31.65 10.76
N ILE A 24 -10.82 31.74 10.75
CA ILE A 24 -10.02 31.99 9.55
C ILE A 24 -9.16 30.78 9.19
N LEU A 25 -8.48 30.19 10.17
CA LEU A 25 -7.48 29.14 9.92
C LEU A 25 -7.99 27.76 10.34
N PRO A 26 -8.28 26.83 9.40
CA PRO A 26 -8.67 25.48 9.72
C PRO A 26 -7.46 24.68 10.22
N LEU A 27 -7.42 24.37 11.51
CA LEU A 27 -6.37 23.56 12.12
C LEU A 27 -6.92 22.18 12.48
N LYS A 28 -6.28 21.12 11.97
CA LYS A 28 -6.60 19.75 12.40
C LYS A 28 -6.08 19.52 13.82
N VAL A 29 -6.87 18.86 14.67
CA VAL A 29 -6.52 18.57 16.06
C VAL A 29 -5.16 17.87 16.19
N LYS A 30 -4.81 16.97 15.26
CA LYS A 30 -3.49 16.30 15.26
C LYS A 30 -2.31 17.27 15.27
N TRP A 31 -2.38 18.39 14.55
CA TRP A 31 -1.30 19.37 14.50
C TRP A 31 -1.17 20.13 15.81
N ILE A 32 -2.30 20.50 16.42
CA ILE A 32 -2.35 21.16 17.72
C ILE A 32 -1.79 20.22 18.79
N ALA A 33 -2.16 18.95 18.75
CA ALA A 33 -1.63 17.93 19.66
C ALA A 33 -0.11 17.76 19.52
N TRP A 34 0.42 17.70 18.30
CA TRP A 34 1.87 17.66 18.07
C TRP A 34 2.58 18.88 18.62
N PHE A 35 2.02 20.08 18.42
CA PHE A 35 2.57 21.31 18.98
C PHE A 35 2.57 21.29 20.51
N SER A 36 1.45 20.95 21.15
CA SER A 36 1.37 20.84 22.61
C SER A 36 2.31 19.78 23.17
N ALA A 37 2.47 18.65 22.48
CA ALA A 37 3.43 17.60 22.86
C ALA A 37 4.87 18.11 22.77
N ALA A 38 5.22 18.86 21.72
CA ALA A 38 6.56 19.44 21.56
C ALA A 38 6.87 20.45 22.68
N VAL A 39 5.92 21.34 23.00
CA VAL A 39 6.07 22.31 24.11
C VAL A 39 6.22 21.59 25.45
N LEU A 40 5.40 20.57 25.71
CA LEU A 40 5.49 19.76 26.92
C LEU A 40 6.87 19.08 27.04
N LEU A 41 7.35 18.50 25.94
CA LEU A 41 8.65 17.82 25.90
C LEU A 41 9.78 18.82 26.15
N LEU A 42 9.73 20.02 25.56
CA LEU A 42 10.68 21.09 25.83
C LEU A 42 10.66 21.49 27.31
N GLN A 43 9.47 21.65 27.93
CA GLN A 43 9.37 21.94 29.35
C GLN A 43 9.94 20.84 30.24
N ILE A 44 9.78 19.57 29.85
CA ILE A 44 10.41 18.44 30.56
C ILE A 44 11.94 18.53 30.42
N VAL A 45 12.47 18.81 29.22
CA VAL A 45 13.92 18.88 28.98
C VAL A 45 14.55 20.07 29.70
N VAL A 46 13.95 21.25 29.67
CA VAL A 46 14.51 22.46 30.30
C VAL A 46 14.17 22.56 31.79
N GLY A 47 13.07 21.94 32.22
CA GLY A 47 12.55 22.04 33.58
C GLY A 47 13.39 21.33 34.64
N SER A 48 13.08 21.64 35.90
CA SER A 48 13.70 21.03 37.09
C SER A 48 13.40 19.54 37.21
N MET A 49 14.24 18.81 37.95
CA MET A 49 14.07 17.36 38.17
C MET A 49 12.70 17.03 38.78
N GLN A 50 12.20 17.86 39.69
CA GLN A 50 10.88 17.71 40.32
C GLN A 50 9.76 17.84 39.29
N PHE A 51 9.86 18.83 38.40
CA PHE A 51 8.87 19.02 37.33
C PHE A 51 8.86 17.84 36.37
N ARG A 52 10.03 17.31 36.00
CA ARG A 52 10.15 16.13 35.12
C ARG A 52 9.43 14.93 35.70
N VAL A 53 9.71 14.58 36.96
CA VAL A 53 9.10 13.41 37.61
C VAL A 53 7.58 13.62 37.74
N ALA A 54 7.13 14.80 38.17
CA ALA A 54 5.71 15.11 38.27
C ALA A 54 4.98 15.04 36.91
N ALA A 55 5.59 15.55 35.85
CA ALA A 55 5.04 15.49 34.50
C ALA A 55 4.93 14.05 33.99
N ILE A 56 5.97 13.23 34.18
CA ILE A 56 5.97 11.81 33.79
C ILE A 56 4.89 11.04 34.57
N CYS A 57 4.83 11.19 35.90
CA CYS A 57 3.81 10.54 36.73
C CYS A 57 2.39 10.94 36.32
N ALA A 58 2.16 12.22 36.00
CA ALA A 58 0.85 12.67 35.55
C ALA A 58 0.49 12.12 34.16
N LEU A 59 1.45 12.03 33.24
CA LEU A 59 1.26 11.48 31.90
C LEU A 59 1.20 9.95 31.89
N ALA A 60 1.65 9.28 32.95
CA ALA A 60 1.65 7.83 33.06
C ALA A 60 0.24 7.23 32.88
N ASN A 61 -0.80 7.89 33.41
CA ASN A 61 -2.20 7.46 33.22
C ASN A 61 -2.57 7.36 31.73
N TYR A 62 -2.12 8.33 30.93
CA TYR A 62 -2.34 8.34 29.48
C TYR A 62 -1.48 7.28 28.78
N LEU A 63 -0.20 7.19 29.14
CA LEU A 63 0.76 6.28 28.51
C LEU A 63 0.44 4.80 28.77
N ILE A 64 -0.06 4.45 29.97
CA ILE A 64 -0.44 3.07 30.30
C ILE A 64 -1.61 2.61 29.44
N PHE A 65 -2.62 3.47 29.24
CA PHE A 65 -3.81 3.10 28.48
C PHE A 65 -3.59 3.15 26.96
N PHE A 66 -2.98 4.22 26.45
CA PHE A 66 -2.85 4.44 25.01
C PHE A 66 -1.51 3.98 24.43
N GLY A 67 -0.47 3.79 25.26
CA GLY A 67 0.87 3.39 24.82
C GLY A 67 0.90 2.08 24.04
N PRO A 68 0.34 0.97 24.56
CA PRO A 68 0.32 -0.32 23.86
C PRO A 68 -0.35 -0.22 22.49
N ALA A 69 -1.48 0.49 22.42
CA ALA A 69 -2.22 0.69 21.16
C ALA A 69 -1.42 1.52 20.14
N ILE A 70 -0.71 2.57 20.58
CA ILE A 70 0.14 3.39 19.71
C ILE A 70 1.28 2.54 19.13
N ILE A 71 1.93 1.70 19.95
CA ILE A 71 3.03 0.85 19.52
C ILE A 71 2.54 -0.22 18.54
N HIS A 72 1.41 -0.87 18.86
CA HIS A 72 0.81 -1.88 17.98
C HIS A 72 0.44 -1.27 16.62
N ASP A 73 -0.22 -0.11 16.60
CA ASP A 73 -0.57 0.58 15.36
C ASP A 73 0.65 0.99 14.55
N ALA A 74 1.71 1.48 15.21
CA ALA A 74 2.96 1.83 14.55
C ALA A 74 3.63 0.61 13.91
N HIS A 75 3.65 -0.52 14.63
CA HIS A 75 4.18 -1.79 14.12
C HIS A 75 3.36 -2.30 12.94
N HIS A 76 2.03 -2.33 13.08
CA HIS A 76 1.12 -2.79 12.04
C HIS A 76 1.23 -1.92 10.77
N ARG A 77 1.28 -0.59 10.92
CA ARG A 77 1.51 0.33 9.79
C ARG A 77 2.85 0.06 9.10
N ARG A 78 3.91 -0.21 9.86
CA ARG A 78 5.23 -0.55 9.30
C ARG A 78 5.17 -1.88 8.53
N GLU A 79 4.49 -2.88 9.06
CA GLU A 79 4.33 -4.17 8.40
C GLU A 79 3.48 -4.08 7.11
N VAL A 80 2.37 -3.34 7.14
CA VAL A 80 1.54 -3.13 5.95
C VAL A 80 2.30 -2.38 4.86
N THR A 81 3.07 -1.34 5.23
CA THR A 81 3.88 -0.57 4.27
C THR A 81 5.03 -1.39 3.69
N THR A 82 5.69 -2.25 4.47
CA THR A 82 6.74 -3.14 3.94
C THR A 82 6.17 -4.22 3.03
N ARG A 83 5.03 -4.83 3.40
CA ARG A 83 4.33 -5.80 2.55
C ARG A 83 3.89 -5.18 1.23
N ARG A 84 3.32 -3.96 1.27
CA ARG A 84 2.93 -3.22 0.06
C ARG A 84 4.12 -2.95 -0.85
N ARG A 85 5.25 -2.47 -0.31
CA ARG A 85 6.48 -2.27 -1.10
C ARG A 85 7.00 -3.56 -1.72
N ARG A 86 6.95 -4.67 -0.98
CA ARG A 86 7.36 -5.98 -1.51
C ARG A 86 6.46 -6.44 -2.65
N PHE A 87 5.15 -6.26 -2.51
CA PHE A 87 4.20 -6.57 -3.57
C PHE A 87 4.43 -5.69 -4.80
N GLU A 88 4.57 -4.37 -4.64
CA GLU A 88 4.85 -3.45 -5.74
C GLU A 88 6.14 -3.80 -6.48
N MET A 89 7.20 -4.24 -5.77
CA MET A 89 8.43 -4.73 -6.39
C MET A 89 8.22 -6.04 -7.15
N GLN A 90 7.54 -7.01 -6.54
CA GLN A 90 7.26 -8.31 -7.16
C GLN A 90 6.37 -8.18 -8.41
N THR A 91 5.36 -7.32 -8.39
CA THR A 91 4.51 -7.06 -9.56
C THR A 91 5.31 -6.42 -10.68
N ARG A 92 6.22 -5.48 -10.37
CA ARG A 92 7.09 -4.85 -11.38
C ARG A 92 8.09 -5.83 -12.00
N GLU A 93 8.63 -6.75 -11.20
CA GLU A 93 9.49 -7.82 -11.71
C GLU A 93 8.70 -8.80 -12.59
N ALA A 94 7.48 -9.16 -12.19
CA ALA A 94 6.60 -10.04 -12.97
C ALA A 94 6.11 -9.38 -14.27
N GLU A 95 5.84 -8.06 -14.28
CA GLU A 95 5.52 -7.30 -15.50
C GLU A 95 6.71 -7.22 -16.47
N ALA A 96 7.94 -7.34 -15.97
CA ALA A 96 9.14 -7.37 -16.81
C ALA A 96 9.40 -8.75 -17.42
N GLU A 97 8.82 -9.82 -16.85
CA GLU A 97 8.88 -11.16 -17.42
C GLU A 97 7.83 -11.28 -18.52
N ALA A 98 8.26 -11.72 -19.71
CA ALA A 98 7.35 -11.98 -20.80
C ALA A 98 6.45 -13.18 -20.49
N LEU A 99 5.15 -12.93 -20.43
CA LEU A 99 4.07 -13.89 -20.33
C LEU A 99 3.87 -14.68 -21.63
N HIS A 100 4.07 -14.04 -22.79
CA HIS A 100 3.89 -14.66 -24.10
C HIS A 100 5.21 -14.89 -24.81
N ARG A 101 5.34 -16.06 -25.43
CA ARG A 101 6.54 -16.40 -26.20
C ARG A 101 6.22 -17.28 -27.38
N CYS A 102 6.54 -16.80 -28.58
CA CYS A 102 6.37 -17.61 -29.78
C CYS A 102 7.38 -18.78 -29.81
N ALA A 103 6.90 -20.01 -29.99
CA ALA A 103 7.74 -21.21 -30.07
C ALA A 103 8.69 -21.24 -31.29
N ILE A 104 8.39 -20.49 -32.35
CA ILE A 104 9.18 -20.49 -33.60
C ILE A 104 10.24 -19.38 -33.60
N CYS A 105 9.83 -18.11 -33.43
CA CYS A 105 10.75 -16.98 -33.51
C CYS A 105 11.24 -16.45 -32.16
N GLY A 106 10.64 -16.92 -31.05
CA GLY A 106 11.00 -16.46 -29.71
C GLY A 106 10.56 -15.04 -29.37
N ALA A 107 9.83 -14.35 -30.25
CA ALA A 107 9.27 -13.02 -29.96
C ALA A 107 8.34 -13.08 -28.75
N THR A 108 8.42 -12.05 -27.92
CA THR A 108 7.59 -11.85 -26.73
C THR A 108 6.85 -10.52 -26.79
N GLU A 109 5.79 -10.38 -26.01
CA GLU A 109 5.00 -9.15 -25.92
C GLU A 109 5.80 -7.96 -25.35
N VAL A 110 6.91 -8.23 -24.66
CA VAL A 110 7.86 -7.20 -24.22
C VAL A 110 8.72 -6.71 -25.38
N THR A 111 9.14 -7.61 -26.28
CA THR A 111 9.97 -7.25 -27.45
C THR A 111 9.19 -6.60 -28.58
N ASP A 112 7.93 -7.00 -28.79
CA ASP A 112 7.04 -6.40 -29.79
C ASP A 112 5.60 -6.30 -29.23
N PRO A 113 5.22 -5.16 -28.65
CA PRO A 113 3.93 -4.97 -27.98
C PRO A 113 2.71 -5.04 -28.90
N ASN A 114 2.89 -4.92 -30.22
CA ASN A 114 1.79 -4.92 -31.19
C ASN A 114 1.52 -6.32 -31.76
N LEU A 115 2.33 -7.31 -31.41
CA LEU A 115 2.17 -8.68 -31.88
C LEU A 115 1.06 -9.39 -31.07
N GLU A 116 0.06 -9.92 -31.76
CA GLU A 116 -0.91 -10.81 -31.11
C GLU A 116 -0.39 -12.26 -31.06
N PHE A 117 -0.49 -12.86 -29.88
CA PHE A 117 -0.14 -14.25 -29.62
C PHE A 117 -1.39 -15.13 -29.50
N ARG A 118 -1.34 -16.36 -30.04
CA ARG A 118 -2.42 -17.35 -29.96
C ARG A 118 -1.88 -18.73 -29.59
N VAL A 119 -2.61 -19.44 -28.74
CA VAL A 119 -2.34 -20.83 -28.37
C VAL A 119 -2.89 -21.76 -29.45
N ALA A 120 -2.04 -22.62 -30.02
CA ALA A 120 -2.50 -23.64 -30.96
C ALA A 120 -2.91 -24.93 -30.23
N ARG A 121 -3.46 -25.91 -30.97
CA ARG A 121 -4.00 -27.15 -30.39
C ARG A 121 -2.94 -28.02 -29.68
N ASN A 122 -1.66 -27.83 -30.00
CA ASN A 122 -0.54 -28.51 -29.32
C ASN A 122 -0.18 -27.88 -27.96
N GLY A 123 -0.83 -26.78 -27.57
CA GLY A 123 -0.56 -26.06 -26.33
C GLY A 123 0.62 -25.08 -26.40
N GLU A 124 1.27 -24.94 -27.56
CA GLU A 124 2.32 -23.93 -27.76
C GLU A 124 1.72 -22.59 -28.22
N GLU A 125 2.39 -21.50 -27.86
CA GLU A 125 2.02 -20.15 -28.29
C GLU A 125 2.77 -19.73 -29.55
N TYR A 126 2.03 -19.07 -30.45
CA TYR A 126 2.56 -18.55 -31.70
C TYR A 126 2.11 -17.11 -31.90
N CYS A 127 2.98 -16.26 -32.45
CA CYS A 127 2.53 -14.97 -32.97
C CYS A 127 1.67 -15.18 -34.23
N LEU A 128 0.76 -14.25 -34.54
CA LEU A 128 -0.11 -14.32 -35.72
C LEU A 128 0.62 -14.72 -37.03
N PRO A 129 1.82 -14.19 -37.35
CA PRO A 129 2.56 -14.59 -38.55
C PRO A 129 2.98 -16.07 -38.58
N HIS A 130 3.26 -16.67 -37.42
CA HIS A 130 3.72 -18.04 -37.27
C HIS A 130 2.62 -19.02 -36.86
N LEU A 131 1.38 -18.55 -36.74
CA LEU A 131 0.25 -19.39 -36.36
C LEU A 131 -0.02 -20.44 -37.45
N PRO A 132 0.01 -21.75 -37.13
CA PRO A 132 -0.29 -22.79 -38.10
C PRO A 132 -1.70 -22.60 -38.66
N LYS A 133 -1.82 -22.44 -39.98
CA LYS A 133 -3.14 -22.34 -40.63
C LYS A 133 -3.94 -23.61 -40.32
N PRO A 134 -5.22 -23.50 -39.94
CA PRO A 134 -6.06 -24.67 -39.79
C PRO A 134 -6.10 -25.41 -41.14
N GLN A 135 -5.63 -26.65 -41.17
CA GLN A 135 -5.96 -27.54 -42.28
C GLN A 135 -7.47 -27.79 -42.16
N ALA A 136 -8.23 -27.34 -43.16
CA ALA A 136 -9.68 -27.52 -43.21
C ALA A 136 -10.01 -29.01 -43.13
N ALA A 137 -10.34 -29.47 -41.92
CA ALA A 137 -10.88 -30.79 -41.70
C ALA A 137 -12.36 -30.77 -42.13
N GLY A 138 -12.65 -31.24 -43.34
CA GLY A 138 -13.98 -31.70 -43.71
C GLY A 138 -14.53 -31.25 -45.07
N THR A 139 -14.03 -31.84 -46.17
CA THR A 139 -14.89 -32.25 -47.29
C THR A 139 -14.53 -33.68 -47.68
N ALA A 140 -14.94 -34.64 -46.85
CA ALA A 140 -15.25 -35.97 -47.30
C ALA A 140 -16.79 -36.07 -47.33
N SER A 141 -17.37 -35.99 -48.53
CA SER A 141 -18.69 -36.54 -48.80
C SER A 141 -18.56 -37.54 -49.95
N SER A 142 -19.03 -38.74 -49.67
CA SER A 142 -18.99 -39.93 -50.50
C SER A 142 -20.15 -39.98 -51.50
N LYS A 143 -19.95 -40.78 -52.57
CA LYS A 143 -20.92 -41.59 -53.36
C LYS A 143 -21.59 -41.00 -54.62
N SER A 144 -21.25 -41.68 -55.73
CA SER A 144 -22.11 -42.36 -56.72
C SER A 144 -22.95 -41.60 -57.76
N SER A 145 -22.96 -42.21 -58.96
CA SER A 145 -23.90 -42.10 -60.09
C SER A 145 -23.50 -41.18 -61.25
N GLY A 146 -23.36 -41.78 -62.44
CA GLY A 146 -23.04 -41.16 -63.72
C GLY A 146 -22.09 -41.99 -64.55
#